data_AF-A0A7S2LC66-F1
#
_entry.id   AF-A0A7S2LC66-F1
#
_cell.length_a   1.000
_cell.length_b   1.000
_cell.length_c   1.000
_cell.angle_alpha   90.00
_cell.angle_beta   90.00
_cell.angle_gamma   90.00
#
_symmetry.space_group_name_H-M   'P 1'
#
loop_
_entity.id
_entity.type
_entity.pdbx_description
1 polymer ?
#
loop_
_entity_poly.entity_id
_entity_poly.type
_entity_poly.pdbx_seq_one_letter_code
_entity_poly.pdbx_strand_id
1 'polypeptide(L)'
;SVRDVDCNKRRKFLYTVPLNKDGGIVAGINIPPVEIPAKELLRLSSPSGRKLALLVNEDRVDHVDGGNGNGNGSSSSSSARQVLEIWSEHGSKLERRCVLPKDLHGKVCTDTSWFGGMCWSPTEEALVYVAEKSTPKTKSFFGGSDADDCTTDGGLVQEGGQYTLGVGRREDWGEKYTSTSLLRLFCISIKSGKVAEVKNCPGENSVLNTDGSFTMGQPIFSPCGSHIIYTAWDAGGGGSMPKRLGSIYCSQRPSSIYCSSVVNLLKQLSNDHSAPPDENLEKDTEFSCLTPNLRLASSPRFSVSNKNIASLAFLGSVNGFDTHAGNVGLFKMDWNIIAKKPGSFKVLVPE
;
A
#
# COMPACT_ATOMS: atom_id res chain seq x y z
N SER A 1 21.96 0.04 5.21
CA SER A 1 22.33 -0.18 3.80
C SER A 1 23.66 0.49 3.53
N VAL A 2 24.50 -0.08 2.66
CA VAL A 2 25.87 0.39 2.40
C VAL A 2 26.04 0.62 0.91
N ARG A 3 26.81 1.64 0.52
CA ARG A 3 27.17 1.87 -0.89
C ARG A 3 28.30 0.91 -1.28
N ASP A 4 28.07 0.13 -2.32
CA ASP A 4 29.08 -0.65 -3.01
C ASP A 4 29.57 0.20 -4.20
N VAL A 5 30.77 0.75 -4.06
CA VAL A 5 31.35 1.67 -5.04
C VAL A 5 31.73 0.90 -6.30
N ASP A 6 32.31 -0.28 -6.15
CA ASP A 6 32.83 -1.10 -7.25
C ASP A 6 31.70 -1.58 -8.17
N CYS A 7 30.57 -2.00 -7.60
CA CYS A 7 29.40 -2.43 -8.35
C CYS A 7 28.43 -1.29 -8.67
N ASN A 8 28.72 -0.05 -8.25
CA ASN A 8 27.83 1.11 -8.36
C ASN A 8 26.42 0.87 -7.79
N LYS A 9 26.31 0.01 -6.77
CA LYS A 9 25.03 -0.50 -6.22
C LYS A 9 24.90 -0.16 -4.74
N ARG A 10 23.67 -0.21 -4.21
CA ARG A 10 23.42 -0.04 -2.76
C ARG A 10 22.99 -1.39 -2.18
N ARG A 11 23.80 -1.93 -1.27
CA ARG A 11 23.57 -3.20 -0.60
C ARG A 11 22.70 -3.00 0.63
N LYS A 12 21.72 -3.87 0.85
CA LYS A 12 20.81 -3.84 2.00
C LYS A 12 21.11 -5.06 2.87
N PHE A 13 21.10 -4.88 4.18
CA PHE A 13 21.40 -5.94 5.13
C PHE A 13 20.30 -6.02 6.17
N LEU A 14 19.94 -7.24 6.53
CA LEU A 14 19.06 -7.57 7.63
C LEU A 14 19.89 -7.77 8.89
N TYR A 15 19.56 -7.02 9.94
CA TYR A 15 20.16 -7.17 11.26
C TYR A 15 19.18 -7.92 12.15
N THR A 16 19.65 -9.02 12.75
CA THR A 16 18.88 -9.78 13.74
C THR A 16 19.44 -9.45 15.12
N VAL A 17 18.63 -8.80 15.95
CA VAL A 17 19.00 -8.44 17.32
C VAL A 17 18.18 -9.29 18.29
N PRO A 18 18.78 -10.33 18.91
CA PRO A 18 18.06 -11.15 19.88
C PRO A 18 17.79 -10.35 21.15
N LEU A 19 16.54 -10.38 21.60
CA LEU A 19 16.11 -9.76 22.86
C LEU A 19 15.81 -10.86 23.88
N ASN A 20 16.16 -10.60 25.14
CA ASN A 20 15.77 -11.45 26.26
C ASN A 20 14.29 -11.22 26.63
N LYS A 21 13.77 -12.00 27.58
CA LYS A 21 12.36 -11.89 28.01
C LYS A 21 12.01 -10.52 28.60
N ASP A 22 13.00 -9.79 29.12
CA ASP A 22 12.85 -8.48 29.73
C ASP A 22 13.06 -7.33 28.71
N GLY A 23 13.23 -7.66 27.42
CA GLY A 23 13.45 -6.68 26.35
C GLY A 23 14.88 -6.14 26.25
N GLY A 24 15.81 -6.63 27.07
CA GLY A 24 17.24 -6.33 26.96
C GLY A 24 17.90 -7.08 25.81
N ILE A 25 18.89 -6.47 25.17
CA ILE A 25 19.69 -7.12 24.12
C ILE A 25 20.46 -8.29 24.74
N VAL A 26 20.39 -9.48 24.13
CA VAL A 26 21.16 -10.63 24.59
C VAL A 26 22.63 -10.40 24.24
N ALA A 27 23.44 -10.05 25.24
CA ALA A 27 24.88 -9.86 25.06
C ALA A 27 25.57 -11.16 24.65
N GLY A 28 26.57 -11.08 23.78
CA GLY A 28 27.41 -12.22 23.35
C GLY A 28 26.87 -13.01 22.15
N ILE A 29 25.64 -12.78 21.70
CA ILE A 29 25.12 -13.35 20.45
C ILE A 29 25.32 -12.36 19.31
N ASN A 30 26.42 -12.51 18.59
CA ASN A 30 26.71 -11.74 17.38
C ASN A 30 26.30 -12.54 16.14
N ILE A 31 25.15 -12.20 15.56
CA ILE A 31 24.69 -12.78 14.29
C ILE A 31 25.14 -11.84 13.17
N PRO A 32 25.98 -12.29 12.22
CA PRO A 32 26.39 -11.45 11.11
C PRO A 32 25.16 -11.02 10.30
N PRO A 33 25.09 -9.76 9.85
CA PRO A 33 23.99 -9.31 9.03
C PRO A 33 23.90 -10.09 7.72
N VAL A 34 22.69 -10.43 7.30
CA VAL A 34 22.44 -11.15 6.05
C VAL A 34 22.12 -10.15 4.96
N GLU A 35 22.78 -10.25 3.80
CA GLU A 35 22.46 -9.40 2.66
C GLU A 35 21.08 -9.76 2.09
N ILE A 36 20.26 -8.73 1.89
CA ILE A 36 18.91 -8.86 1.34
C ILE A 36 19.01 -8.83 -0.19
N PRO A 37 18.47 -9.84 -0.91
CA PRO A 37 18.46 -9.84 -2.37
C PRO A 37 17.81 -8.59 -2.95
N ALA A 38 18.34 -8.05 -4.05
CA ALA A 38 17.82 -6.85 -4.70
C ALA A 38 16.36 -6.99 -5.18
N LYS A 39 15.92 -8.24 -5.42
CA LYS A 39 14.54 -8.57 -5.79
C LYS A 39 13.55 -8.41 -4.63
N GLU A 40 14.01 -8.44 -3.38
CA GLU A 40 13.15 -8.28 -2.22
C GLU A 40 12.79 -6.80 -2.03
N LEU A 41 11.49 -6.52 -2.08
CA LEU A 41 10.94 -5.17 -1.98
C LEU A 41 10.47 -4.83 -0.57
N LEU A 42 9.79 -5.77 0.09
CA LEU A 42 9.29 -5.63 1.47
C LEU A 42 9.36 -6.95 2.22
N ARG A 43 9.55 -6.85 3.53
CA ARG A 43 9.59 -7.97 4.48
C ARG A 43 8.80 -7.63 5.73
N LEU A 44 7.82 -8.46 6.08
CA LEU A 44 6.97 -8.25 7.26
C LEU A 44 6.73 -9.55 8.02
N SER A 45 7.16 -9.58 9.28
CA SER A 45 6.79 -10.63 10.22
C SER A 45 5.30 -10.53 10.56
N SER A 46 4.65 -11.67 10.71
CA SER A 46 3.26 -11.74 11.16
C SER A 46 3.12 -11.37 12.65
N PRO A 47 1.92 -11.00 13.13
CA PRO A 47 1.67 -10.65 14.54
C PRO A 47 2.18 -11.68 15.56
N SER A 48 2.08 -12.97 15.27
CA SER A 48 2.59 -14.06 16.12
C SER A 48 4.08 -14.34 15.94
N GLY A 49 4.73 -13.74 14.93
CA GLY A 49 6.11 -14.00 14.55
C GLY A 49 6.34 -15.37 13.88
N ARG A 50 5.28 -16.14 13.61
CA ARG A 50 5.38 -17.50 13.02
C ARG A 50 5.40 -17.50 11.50
N LYS A 51 4.85 -16.45 10.87
CA LYS A 51 4.86 -16.28 9.42
C LYS A 51 5.66 -15.05 9.01
N LEU A 52 6.15 -15.07 7.77
CA LEU A 52 6.88 -13.98 7.13
C LEU A 52 6.30 -13.72 5.76
N ALA A 53 5.87 -12.48 5.51
CA ALA A 53 5.50 -12.03 4.18
C ALA A 53 6.71 -11.39 3.50
N LEU A 54 7.02 -11.84 2.30
CA LEU A 54 8.05 -11.28 1.41
C LEU A 54 7.39 -10.83 0.11
N LEU A 55 7.50 -9.54 -0.20
CA LEU A 55 7.15 -9.03 -1.51
C LEU A 55 8.41 -9.00 -2.36
N VAL A 56 8.41 -9.70 -3.49
CA VAL A 56 9.56 -9.83 -4.37
C VAL A 56 9.20 -9.46 -5.82
N ASN A 57 10.18 -8.94 -6.55
CA ASN A 57 10.15 -8.89 -8.01
C ASN A 57 10.66 -10.22 -8.56
N GLU A 58 9.88 -10.84 -9.42
CA GLU A 58 10.26 -12.06 -10.13
C GLU A 58 10.30 -11.79 -11.63
N ASP A 59 11.38 -12.21 -12.29
CA ASP A 59 11.48 -12.15 -13.74
C ASP A 59 10.48 -13.11 -14.37
N ARG A 60 9.77 -12.65 -15.40
CA ARG A 60 8.95 -13.53 -16.23
C ARG A 60 9.89 -14.35 -17.09
N VAL A 61 9.92 -15.67 -16.87
CA VAL A 61 10.46 -16.61 -17.85
C VAL A 61 9.30 -16.90 -18.78
N ASP A 62 9.17 -16.13 -19.85
CA ASP A 62 8.25 -16.50 -20.92
C ASP A 62 8.85 -17.76 -21.57
N HIS A 63 8.11 -18.87 -21.54
CA HIS A 63 8.52 -20.07 -22.27
C HIS A 63 8.58 -19.71 -23.75
N VAL A 64 9.80 -19.57 -24.27
CA VAL A 64 10.06 -19.49 -25.70
C VAL A 64 9.85 -20.90 -26.24
N ASP A 65 8.64 -21.20 -26.70
CA ASP A 65 8.48 -22.27 -27.68
C ASP A 65 9.34 -21.90 -28.89
N GLY A 66 10.23 -22.82 -29.27
CA GLY A 66 11.33 -22.61 -30.21
C GLY A 66 10.89 -21.96 -31.53
N GLY A 67 11.06 -20.64 -31.62
CA GLY A 67 10.92 -19.83 -32.82
C GLY A 67 12.30 -19.34 -33.27
N ASN A 68 12.68 -19.76 -34.47
CA ASN A 68 13.98 -19.62 -35.11
C ASN A 68 14.66 -18.25 -34.96
N GLY A 69 15.96 -18.28 -34.69
CA GLY A 69 16.76 -17.09 -34.42
C GLY A 69 16.89 -16.14 -35.61
N ASN A 70 16.75 -14.85 -35.32
CA ASN A 70 17.54 -13.84 -36.01
C ASN A 70 17.95 -12.76 -35.00
N GLY A 71 19.25 -12.63 -34.79
CA GLY A 71 19.84 -11.77 -33.77
C GLY A 71 19.66 -10.30 -34.09
N ASN A 72 19.01 -9.58 -33.17
CA ASN A 72 19.29 -8.18 -32.95
C ASN A 72 19.20 -7.91 -31.44
N GLY A 73 20.35 -7.57 -30.83
CA GLY A 73 20.55 -7.43 -29.39
C GLY A 73 19.89 -6.19 -28.80
N SER A 74 18.56 -6.13 -28.84
CA SER A 74 17.78 -5.31 -27.93
C SER A 74 17.51 -6.15 -26.68
N SER A 75 17.96 -5.68 -25.53
CA SER A 75 17.71 -6.30 -24.22
C SER A 75 16.21 -6.50 -24.05
N SER A 76 15.73 -7.73 -24.29
CA SER A 76 14.35 -8.14 -24.06
C SER A 76 14.01 -7.82 -22.60
N SER A 77 13.20 -6.80 -22.38
CA SER A 77 12.79 -6.41 -21.04
C SER A 77 11.97 -7.55 -20.45
N SER A 78 12.60 -8.38 -19.61
CA SER A 78 11.87 -9.35 -18.79
C SER A 78 10.82 -8.55 -18.03
N SER A 79 9.53 -8.79 -18.31
CA SER A 79 8.46 -8.02 -17.69
C SER A 79 8.29 -8.48 -16.24
N ALA A 80 9.13 -7.97 -15.34
CA ALA A 80 9.13 -8.35 -13.93
C ALA A 80 7.71 -8.26 -13.34
N ARG A 81 7.34 -9.24 -12.51
CA ARG A 81 6.05 -9.29 -11.82
C ARG A 81 6.27 -9.23 -10.31
N GLN A 82 5.32 -8.64 -9.59
CA GLN A 82 5.35 -8.62 -8.14
C GLN A 82 4.67 -9.87 -7.59
N VAL A 83 5.37 -10.56 -6.70
CA VAL A 83 4.91 -11.80 -6.07
C VAL A 83 4.98 -11.62 -4.57
N LEU A 84 3.91 -12.00 -3.88
CA LEU A 84 3.86 -12.08 -2.43
C LEU A 84 4.07 -13.53 -2.00
N GLU A 85 5.16 -13.77 -1.29
CA GLU A 85 5.48 -15.06 -0.70
C GLU A 85 5.18 -15.04 0.79
N ILE A 86 4.50 -16.09 1.26
CA ILE A 86 4.20 -16.30 2.67
C ILE A 86 4.99 -17.52 3.12
N TRP A 87 5.91 -17.27 4.04
CA TRP A 87 6.76 -18.29 4.63
C TRP A 87 6.29 -18.59 6.04
N SER A 88 6.36 -19.86 6.45
CA SER A 88 6.02 -20.35 7.78
C SER A 88 7.19 -21.11 8.39
N GLU A 89 6.99 -21.71 9.56
CA GLU A 89 8.01 -22.49 10.27
C GLU A 89 9.32 -21.68 10.42
N HIS A 90 9.17 -20.44 10.92
CA HIS A 90 10.27 -19.47 11.10
C HIS A 90 11.03 -19.13 9.81
N GLY A 91 10.35 -19.15 8.66
CA GLY A 91 10.90 -18.79 7.36
C GLY A 91 11.54 -19.95 6.60
N SER A 92 11.44 -21.18 7.10
CA SER A 92 12.03 -22.36 6.46
C SER A 92 11.15 -22.99 5.38
N LYS A 93 9.84 -22.69 5.37
CA LYS A 93 8.88 -23.30 4.46
C LYS A 93 8.06 -22.24 3.74
N LEU A 94 8.04 -22.32 2.41
CA LEU A 94 7.14 -21.51 1.59
C LEU A 94 5.71 -22.09 1.71
N GLU A 95 4.85 -21.44 2.50
CA GLU A 95 3.45 -21.83 2.68
C GLU A 95 2.60 -21.40 1.48
N ARG A 96 2.90 -20.24 0.92
CA ARG A 96 2.14 -19.71 -0.22
C ARG A 96 2.98 -18.79 -1.10
N ARG A 97 2.64 -18.81 -2.39
CA ARG A 97 3.12 -17.86 -3.37
C ARG A 97 1.93 -17.28 -4.15
N CYS A 98 1.72 -15.97 -4.04
CA CYS A 98 0.64 -15.24 -4.70
C CYS A 98 1.22 -14.28 -5.74
N VAL A 99 0.91 -14.49 -7.02
CA VAL A 99 1.24 -13.51 -8.07
C VAL A 99 0.22 -12.37 -8.00
N LEU A 100 0.68 -11.13 -7.84
CA LEU A 100 -0.23 -9.99 -7.76
C LEU A 100 -0.80 -9.64 -9.15
N PRO A 101 -2.13 -9.45 -9.27
CA PRO A 101 -2.79 -9.25 -10.56
C PRO A 101 -2.51 -7.85 -11.13
N LYS A 102 -1.76 -7.77 -12.23
CA LYS A 102 -1.43 -6.51 -12.92
C LYS A 102 -2.66 -5.82 -13.51
N ASP A 103 -3.72 -6.57 -13.82
CA ASP A 103 -4.97 -6.01 -14.35
C ASP A 103 -5.79 -5.28 -13.29
N LEU A 104 -5.63 -5.67 -12.02
CA LEU A 104 -6.34 -5.06 -10.90
C LEU A 104 -5.67 -3.78 -10.42
N HIS A 105 -4.34 -3.77 -10.33
CA HIS A 105 -3.58 -2.63 -9.83
C HIS A 105 -2.18 -2.57 -10.43
N GLY A 106 -1.61 -1.36 -10.42
CA GLY A 106 -0.23 -1.09 -10.80
C GLY A 106 0.77 -1.52 -9.71
N LYS A 107 1.89 -0.81 -9.60
CA LYS A 107 2.97 -1.21 -8.69
C LYS A 107 2.56 -1.05 -7.23
N VAL A 108 2.91 -2.01 -6.38
CA VAL A 108 2.80 -1.88 -4.91
C VAL A 108 3.73 -0.76 -4.43
N CYS A 109 3.20 0.16 -3.63
CA CYS A 109 3.97 1.24 -3.03
C CYS A 109 4.76 0.71 -1.83
N THR A 110 6.07 0.53 -2.01
CA THR A 110 6.96 -0.06 -1.01
C THR A 110 7.68 0.96 -0.14
N ASP A 111 7.35 2.23 -0.27
CA ASP A 111 7.92 3.28 0.58
C ASP A 111 7.18 3.38 1.91
N THR A 112 7.52 2.49 2.85
CA THR A 112 6.90 2.41 4.18
C THR A 112 7.14 3.64 5.05
N SER A 113 8.05 4.53 4.66
CA SER A 113 8.32 5.79 5.37
C SER A 113 7.32 6.88 5.01
N TRP A 114 6.56 6.72 3.93
CA TRP A 114 5.62 7.74 3.45
C TRP A 114 4.28 7.11 3.05
N PHE A 115 3.92 7.10 1.78
CA PHE A 115 2.62 6.58 1.32
C PHE A 115 2.51 5.06 1.43
N GLY A 116 3.62 4.35 1.27
CA GLY A 116 3.60 2.90 1.24
C GLY A 116 3.19 2.27 2.56
N GLY A 117 2.95 0.97 2.51
CA GLY A 117 2.63 0.21 3.69
C GLY A 117 2.00 -1.12 3.34
N MET A 118 2.23 -2.07 4.24
CA MET A 118 1.61 -3.38 4.23
C MET A 118 1.38 -3.78 5.69
N CYS A 119 0.28 -4.43 5.99
CA CYS A 119 -0.04 -4.82 7.36
C CYS A 119 -0.81 -6.14 7.38
N TRP A 120 -0.40 -7.04 8.27
CA TRP A 120 -1.07 -8.30 8.54
C TRP A 120 -2.38 -8.07 9.29
N SER A 121 -3.40 -8.86 8.96
CA SER A 121 -4.57 -8.97 9.83
C SER A 121 -4.15 -9.60 11.17
N PRO A 122 -4.83 -9.29 12.29
CA PRO A 122 -4.53 -9.91 13.59
C PRO A 122 -4.63 -11.44 13.58
N THR A 123 -5.44 -12.01 12.68
CA THR A 123 -5.60 -13.46 12.50
C THR A 123 -4.56 -14.10 11.58
N GLU A 124 -3.72 -13.30 10.93
CA GLU A 124 -2.72 -13.75 9.95
C GLU A 124 -3.30 -14.45 8.71
N GLU A 125 -4.59 -14.22 8.43
CA GLU A 125 -5.32 -14.80 7.29
C GLU A 125 -5.44 -13.84 6.11
N ALA A 126 -5.10 -12.57 6.31
CA ALA A 126 -5.11 -11.56 5.27
C ALA A 126 -3.97 -10.55 5.44
N LEU A 127 -3.66 -9.85 4.36
CA LEU A 127 -2.79 -8.67 4.34
C LEU A 127 -3.53 -7.52 3.66
N VAL A 128 -3.31 -6.30 4.14
CA VAL A 128 -3.63 -5.07 3.42
C VAL A 128 -2.33 -4.47 2.90
N TYR A 129 -2.35 -3.91 1.70
CA TYR A 129 -1.24 -3.17 1.12
C TYR A 129 -1.72 -2.02 0.24
N VAL A 130 -0.78 -1.15 -0.11
CA VAL A 130 -0.99 0.03 -0.96
C VAL A 130 -0.43 -0.22 -2.35
N ALA A 131 -1.21 0.01 -3.39
CA ALA A 131 -0.74 -0.07 -4.78
C ALA A 131 -1.32 1.03 -5.65
N GLU A 132 -0.65 1.30 -6.77
CA GLU A 132 -1.12 2.24 -7.79
C GLU A 132 -2.46 1.79 -8.37
N LYS A 133 -3.41 2.73 -8.48
CA LYS A 133 -4.67 2.54 -9.18
C LYS A 133 -4.39 2.21 -10.64
N SER A 134 -5.03 1.16 -11.15
CA SER A 134 -5.02 0.89 -12.59
C SER A 134 -5.78 2.00 -13.31
N THR A 135 -5.13 2.67 -14.26
CA THR A 135 -5.76 3.71 -15.08
C THR A 135 -6.12 3.13 -16.46
N PRO A 136 -7.28 3.52 -17.03
CA PRO A 136 -7.64 3.08 -18.37
C PRO A 136 -6.60 3.55 -19.37
N LYS A 137 -6.35 2.74 -20.41
CA LYS A 137 -5.52 3.17 -21.53
C LYS A 137 -6.26 4.29 -22.28
N THR A 138 -5.56 5.34 -22.69
CA THR A 138 -6.17 6.47 -23.44
C THR A 138 -5.67 6.47 -24.87
N LYS A 139 -6.55 6.84 -25.82
CA LYS A 139 -6.18 7.09 -27.23
C LYS A 139 -6.58 8.50 -27.66
N SER A 140 -5.79 9.12 -28.53
CA SER A 140 -6.09 10.46 -29.06
C SER A 140 -7.33 10.43 -29.95
N PHE A 141 -8.19 11.46 -29.85
CA PHE A 141 -9.31 11.67 -30.79
C PHE A 141 -8.83 11.86 -32.24
N PHE A 142 -7.58 12.29 -32.43
CA PHE A 142 -7.00 12.59 -33.73
C PHE A 142 -6.00 11.52 -34.20
N GLY A 143 -5.84 10.43 -33.45
CA GLY A 143 -5.01 9.31 -33.87
C GLY A 143 -5.73 8.54 -34.97
N GLY A 144 -5.10 8.37 -36.14
CA GLY A 144 -5.64 7.53 -37.20
C GLY A 144 -5.86 6.09 -36.73
N SER A 145 -6.74 5.36 -37.42
CA SER A 145 -7.12 3.97 -37.13
C SER A 145 -5.96 2.96 -37.15
N ASP A 146 -4.76 3.40 -37.54
CA ASP A 146 -3.57 2.55 -37.72
C ASP A 146 -2.59 2.58 -36.53
N ALA A 147 -2.96 3.18 -35.40
CA ALA A 147 -2.21 3.04 -34.14
C ALA A 147 -2.56 1.69 -33.46
N ASP A 148 -2.35 0.59 -34.17
CA ASP A 148 -2.68 -0.76 -33.74
C ASP A 148 -1.56 -1.35 -32.85
N ASP A 149 -1.42 -0.80 -31.64
CA ASP A 149 -0.59 -1.39 -30.58
C ASP A 149 -1.43 -1.69 -29.31
N CYS A 150 -2.74 -1.86 -29.48
CA CYS A 150 -3.66 -2.01 -28.35
C CYS A 150 -4.68 -3.16 -28.46
N THR A 151 -4.40 -4.20 -29.26
CA THR A 151 -5.17 -5.45 -29.21
C THR A 151 -4.31 -6.61 -28.70
N THR A 152 -4.14 -6.71 -27.38
CA THR A 152 -3.78 -8.00 -26.76
C THR A 152 -4.16 -8.09 -25.27
N ASP A 153 -4.27 -6.96 -24.57
CA ASP A 153 -4.78 -6.94 -23.19
C ASP A 153 -6.14 -6.22 -23.15
N GLY A 154 -7.20 -6.94 -22.79
CA GLY A 154 -8.61 -6.53 -22.80
C GLY A 154 -9.01 -5.39 -21.85
N GLY A 155 -8.19 -4.34 -21.73
CA GLY A 155 -8.50 -3.12 -21.01
C GLY A 155 -9.38 -2.17 -21.84
N LEU A 156 -10.33 -1.50 -21.17
CA LEU A 156 -11.13 -0.43 -21.77
C LEU A 156 -10.21 0.70 -22.23
N VAL A 157 -10.18 0.98 -23.54
CA VAL A 157 -9.45 2.12 -24.11
C VAL A 157 -10.40 3.31 -24.18
N GLN A 158 -10.10 4.37 -23.43
CA GLN A 158 -10.87 5.61 -23.44
C GLN A 158 -10.41 6.52 -24.60
N GLU A 159 -11.36 6.99 -25.39
CA GLU A 159 -11.13 8.05 -26.38
C GLU A 159 -10.96 9.40 -25.68
N GLY A 160 -9.88 10.10 -26.02
CA GLY A 160 -9.46 11.31 -25.32
C GLY A 160 -8.80 11.04 -23.97
N GLY A 161 -8.59 12.10 -23.19
CA GLY A 161 -8.07 11.99 -21.81
C GLY A 161 -6.55 11.84 -21.69
N GLN A 162 -5.80 11.81 -22.80
CA GLN A 162 -4.33 11.68 -22.80
C GLN A 162 -3.63 12.74 -21.95
N TYR A 163 -4.21 13.94 -21.85
CA TYR A 163 -3.65 15.05 -21.07
C TYR A 163 -4.38 15.30 -19.74
N THR A 164 -5.40 14.51 -19.43
CA THR A 164 -6.14 14.60 -18.16
C THR A 164 -5.31 13.97 -17.04
N LEU A 165 -5.03 14.76 -16.00
CA LEU A 165 -4.28 14.32 -14.82
C LEU A 165 -4.98 13.13 -14.16
N GLY A 166 -4.23 12.06 -13.89
CA GLY A 166 -4.75 10.83 -13.28
C GLY A 166 -5.46 9.88 -14.25
N VAL A 167 -5.58 10.23 -15.53
CA VAL A 167 -6.12 9.37 -16.59
C VAL A 167 -5.02 9.02 -17.60
N GLY A 168 -4.76 9.90 -18.57
CA GLY A 168 -3.65 9.73 -19.52
C GLY A 168 -2.37 10.45 -19.09
N ARG A 169 -2.49 11.59 -18.39
CA ARG A 169 -1.34 12.30 -17.84
C ARG A 169 -1.04 11.75 -16.45
N ARG A 170 0.18 11.23 -16.28
CA ARG A 170 0.66 10.71 -14.99
C ARG A 170 0.67 11.79 -13.93
N GLU A 171 0.57 11.33 -12.69
CA GLU A 171 0.61 12.18 -11.53
C GLU A 171 2.02 12.35 -11.00
N ASP A 172 2.34 13.60 -10.66
CA ASP A 172 3.55 13.95 -9.94
C ASP A 172 3.17 14.32 -8.51
N TRP A 173 3.80 13.67 -7.53
CA TRP A 173 3.59 13.93 -6.11
C TRP A 173 4.79 14.64 -5.49
N GLY A 174 5.29 15.66 -6.18
CA GLY A 174 6.50 16.41 -5.83
C GLY A 174 7.78 15.69 -6.23
N GLU A 175 8.92 16.00 -5.61
CA GLU A 175 10.23 15.59 -6.15
C GLU A 175 10.53 14.09 -6.11
N LYS A 176 9.90 13.33 -5.20
CA LYS A 176 10.21 11.91 -5.00
C LYS A 176 9.39 10.96 -5.87
N TYR A 177 8.22 11.40 -6.32
CA TYR A 177 7.17 10.55 -6.88
C TYR A 177 6.68 11.14 -8.21
N THR A 178 7.56 11.17 -9.21
CA THR A 178 7.33 11.83 -10.51
C THR A 178 6.63 10.95 -11.55
N SER A 179 5.97 9.87 -11.11
CA SER A 179 5.22 8.96 -11.99
C SER A 179 4.27 8.02 -11.24
N THR A 180 3.97 8.31 -9.98
CA THR A 180 3.16 7.43 -9.13
C THR A 180 1.69 7.80 -9.29
N SER A 181 0.88 6.88 -9.80
CA SER A 181 -0.58 7.06 -9.85
C SER A 181 -1.19 7.13 -8.44
N LEU A 182 -2.46 7.56 -8.35
CA LEU A 182 -3.25 7.52 -7.13
C LEU A 182 -3.10 6.16 -6.47
N LEU A 183 -2.78 6.16 -5.18
CA LEU A 183 -2.61 4.94 -4.43
C LEU A 183 -3.95 4.52 -3.82
N ARG A 184 -4.25 3.24 -3.90
CA ARG A 184 -5.45 2.60 -3.35
C ARG A 184 -5.05 1.45 -2.43
N LEU A 185 -6.02 1.01 -1.63
CA LEU A 185 -5.85 -0.06 -0.67
C LEU A 185 -6.36 -1.37 -1.25
N PHE A 186 -5.58 -2.43 -1.08
CA PHE A 186 -5.92 -3.77 -1.54
C PHE A 186 -5.78 -4.76 -0.40
N CYS A 187 -6.74 -5.67 -0.30
CA CYS A 187 -6.70 -6.81 0.60
C CYS A 187 -6.37 -8.07 -0.19
N ILE A 188 -5.52 -8.92 0.37
CA ILE A 188 -5.24 -10.27 -0.13
C ILE A 188 -5.53 -11.29 0.96
N SER A 189 -6.26 -12.34 0.60
CA SER A 189 -6.43 -13.50 1.48
C SER A 189 -5.24 -14.44 1.35
N ILE A 190 -4.68 -14.83 2.49
CA ILE A 190 -3.58 -15.79 2.57
C ILE A 190 -4.07 -17.21 2.25
N LYS A 191 -5.35 -17.55 2.49
CA LYS A 191 -5.87 -18.89 2.20
C LYS A 191 -6.24 -19.07 0.72
N SER A 192 -6.82 -18.08 0.07
CA SER A 192 -7.24 -18.21 -1.33
C SER A 192 -6.25 -17.60 -2.32
N GLY A 193 -5.41 -16.65 -1.89
CA GLY A 193 -4.57 -15.85 -2.77
C GLY A 193 -5.34 -14.81 -3.58
N LYS A 194 -6.66 -14.69 -3.37
CA LYS A 194 -7.50 -13.68 -4.03
C LYS A 194 -7.17 -12.29 -3.51
N VAL A 195 -7.23 -11.32 -4.42
CA VAL A 195 -6.98 -9.89 -4.16
C VAL A 195 -8.22 -9.09 -4.52
N ALA A 196 -8.56 -8.09 -3.71
CA ALA A 196 -9.60 -7.12 -4.04
C ALA A 196 -9.26 -5.72 -3.49
N GLU A 197 -9.75 -4.69 -4.18
CA GLU A 197 -9.66 -3.29 -3.74
C GLU A 197 -10.63 -3.02 -2.57
N VAL A 198 -10.20 -2.20 -1.62
CA VAL A 198 -11.07 -1.63 -0.58
C VAL A 198 -11.79 -0.42 -1.16
N LYS A 199 -13.07 -0.60 -1.46
CA LYS A 199 -13.87 0.37 -2.22
C LYS A 199 -14.46 1.49 -1.37
N ASN A 200 -14.91 1.17 -0.16
CA ASN A 200 -15.51 2.10 0.80
C ASN A 200 -14.46 3.07 1.39
N CYS A 201 -13.87 3.92 0.57
CA CYS A 201 -12.82 4.88 0.88
C CYS A 201 -13.18 6.27 0.30
N PRO A 202 -12.62 7.37 0.84
CA PRO A 202 -12.93 8.71 0.34
C PRO A 202 -12.48 8.89 -1.12
N GLY A 203 -13.29 9.61 -1.91
CA GLY A 203 -12.98 9.94 -3.31
C GLY A 203 -13.04 8.76 -4.28
N GLU A 204 -13.89 7.75 -4.02
CA GLU A 204 -14.13 6.65 -4.98
C GLU A 204 -14.91 7.13 -6.23
N ASN A 205 -15.82 8.09 -6.07
CA ASN A 205 -16.73 8.56 -7.13
C ASN A 205 -16.08 9.46 -8.21
N SER A 206 -14.80 9.83 -8.06
CA SER A 206 -14.11 10.63 -9.08
C SER A 206 -13.55 9.72 -10.18
N VAL A 207 -14.40 9.45 -11.16
CA VAL A 207 -14.11 8.53 -12.29
C VAL A 207 -13.44 9.27 -13.46
N LEU A 208 -13.57 10.60 -13.54
CA LEU A 208 -13.23 11.37 -14.73
C LEU A 208 -11.94 12.19 -14.62
N ASN A 209 -11.48 12.50 -13.42
CA ASN A 209 -10.25 13.26 -13.15
C ASN A 209 -9.82 13.07 -11.68
N THR A 210 -8.81 13.81 -11.22
CA THR A 210 -8.36 13.75 -9.82
C THR A 210 -9.16 14.66 -8.88
N ASP A 211 -10.14 15.43 -9.36
CA ASP A 211 -10.93 16.34 -8.52
C ASP A 211 -11.73 15.57 -7.47
N GLY A 212 -11.65 16.00 -6.21
CA GLY A 212 -12.19 15.25 -5.06
C GLY A 212 -11.58 13.85 -4.83
N SER A 213 -10.45 13.53 -5.47
CA SER A 213 -9.76 12.25 -5.28
C SER A 213 -8.80 12.30 -4.10
N PHE A 214 -8.48 11.11 -3.58
CA PHE A 214 -7.51 10.94 -2.50
C PHE A 214 -6.50 9.86 -2.86
N THR A 215 -5.24 10.05 -2.45
CA THR A 215 -4.24 8.98 -2.47
C THR A 215 -4.16 8.37 -1.07
N MET A 216 -4.18 7.05 -1.00
CA MET A 216 -4.23 6.29 0.26
C MET A 216 -2.86 5.75 0.63
N GLY A 217 -2.61 5.59 1.92
CA GLY A 217 -1.36 5.06 2.39
C GLY A 217 -1.34 4.69 3.86
N GLN A 218 -0.20 4.14 4.28
CA GLN A 218 0.05 3.75 5.68
C GLN A 218 -1.04 2.86 6.31
N PRO A 219 -1.59 1.85 5.61
CA PRO A 219 -2.68 1.06 6.13
C PRO A 219 -2.24 0.18 7.28
N ILE A 220 -3.12 0.04 8.28
CA ILE A 220 -3.01 -0.91 9.37
C ILE A 220 -4.37 -1.55 9.63
N PHE A 221 -4.39 -2.82 10.03
CA PHE A 221 -5.62 -3.42 10.53
C PHE A 221 -5.95 -2.90 11.94
N SER A 222 -7.25 -2.78 12.22
CA SER A 222 -7.71 -2.65 13.59
C SER A 222 -7.37 -3.91 14.40
N PRO A 223 -7.21 -3.82 15.73
CA PRO A 223 -6.88 -4.98 16.57
C PRO A 223 -7.93 -6.09 16.53
N CYS A 224 -9.18 -5.78 16.18
CA CYS A 224 -10.24 -6.77 15.97
C CYS A 224 -10.29 -7.33 14.54
N GLY A 225 -9.43 -6.86 13.63
CA GLY A 225 -9.30 -7.35 12.25
C GLY A 225 -10.46 -6.99 11.32
N SER A 226 -11.43 -6.20 11.78
CA SER A 226 -12.65 -5.88 11.03
C SER A 226 -12.59 -4.58 10.23
N HIS A 227 -11.59 -3.75 10.50
CA HIS A 227 -11.45 -2.44 9.88
C HIS A 227 -10.00 -2.21 9.47
N ILE A 228 -9.81 -1.35 8.48
CA ILE A 228 -8.51 -0.83 8.07
C ILE A 228 -8.48 0.65 8.42
N ILE A 229 -7.43 1.05 9.13
CA ILE A 229 -7.11 2.44 9.44
C ILE A 229 -5.99 2.86 8.50
N TYR A 230 -6.12 4.01 7.86
CA TYR A 230 -5.18 4.46 6.85
C TYR A 230 -5.14 5.99 6.80
N THR A 231 -4.09 6.51 6.20
CA THR A 231 -3.97 7.94 5.91
C THR A 231 -4.39 8.17 4.47
N ALA A 232 -5.21 9.20 4.25
CA ALA A 232 -5.54 9.67 2.92
C ALA A 232 -5.08 11.11 2.76
N TRP A 233 -4.41 11.40 1.65
CA TRP A 233 -4.01 12.75 1.27
C TRP A 233 -4.91 13.24 0.15
N ASP A 234 -5.38 14.47 0.27
CA ASP A 234 -6.15 15.12 -0.78
C ASP A 234 -5.28 15.19 -2.04
N ALA A 235 -5.73 14.49 -3.09
CA ALA A 235 -5.07 14.50 -4.39
C ALA A 235 -5.42 15.77 -5.18
N GLY A 236 -6.64 16.29 -4.94
CA GLY A 236 -7.30 17.37 -5.63
C GLY A 236 -7.31 17.26 -7.16
N GLY A 237 -7.96 18.22 -7.80
CA GLY A 237 -7.93 18.42 -9.25
C GLY A 237 -8.39 19.84 -9.56
N GLY A 238 -8.06 20.36 -10.75
CA GLY A 238 -8.48 21.70 -11.14
C GLY A 238 -7.96 22.82 -10.20
N GLY A 239 -8.78 23.83 -9.96
CA GLY A 239 -8.39 25.06 -9.24
C GLY A 239 -8.22 24.91 -7.71
N SER A 240 -8.72 23.83 -7.13
CA SER A 240 -8.65 23.51 -5.69
C SER A 240 -7.48 22.56 -5.34
N MET A 241 -6.68 22.14 -6.33
CA MET A 241 -5.62 21.15 -6.12
C MET A 241 -4.58 21.65 -5.11
N PRO A 242 -4.33 20.91 -4.01
CA PRO A 242 -3.33 21.31 -3.03
C PRO A 242 -1.94 21.27 -3.66
N LYS A 243 -1.04 22.17 -3.22
CA LYS A 243 0.35 22.15 -3.68
C LYS A 243 0.98 20.79 -3.35
N ARG A 244 1.36 20.03 -4.38
CA ARG A 244 2.06 18.76 -4.24
C ARG A 244 3.56 18.99 -3.98
N LEU A 245 3.90 19.73 -2.92
CA LEU A 245 5.29 19.93 -2.48
C LEU A 245 5.92 18.56 -2.18
N GLY A 246 7.21 18.39 -2.49
CA GLY A 246 7.83 17.09 -2.42
C GLY A 246 8.15 16.62 -1.00
N SER A 247 7.99 15.31 -0.80
CA SER A 247 8.10 14.64 0.50
C SER A 247 9.52 14.57 1.07
N ILE A 248 10.54 15.08 0.39
CA ILE A 248 11.93 15.16 0.89
C ILE A 248 12.13 16.44 1.69
N TYR A 249 11.65 17.58 1.17
CA TYR A 249 11.89 18.89 1.80
C TYR A 249 10.66 19.51 2.46
N CYS A 250 9.44 19.10 2.08
CA CYS A 250 8.21 19.53 2.73
C CYS A 250 7.17 18.40 2.74
N SER A 251 7.04 17.75 3.89
CA SER A 251 6.10 16.66 4.15
C SER A 251 4.67 17.15 4.40
N GLN A 252 4.45 18.47 4.50
CA GLN A 252 3.13 19.04 4.78
C GLN A 252 2.21 18.92 3.58
N ARG A 253 1.26 18.00 3.65
CA ARG A 253 0.19 17.85 2.66
C ARG A 253 -1.12 17.51 3.36
N PRO A 254 -2.24 18.20 3.02
CA PRO A 254 -3.54 17.94 3.63
C PRO A 254 -3.82 16.45 3.69
N SER A 255 -4.01 15.97 4.91
CA SER A 255 -4.17 14.56 5.19
C SER A 255 -5.03 14.34 6.42
N SER A 256 -5.76 13.23 6.40
CA SER A 256 -6.56 12.78 7.52
C SER A 256 -6.43 11.27 7.66
N ILE A 257 -6.69 10.78 8.88
CA ILE A 257 -6.77 9.35 9.14
C ILE A 257 -8.23 8.93 9.00
N TYR A 258 -8.44 7.88 8.22
CA TYR A 258 -9.75 7.30 7.93
C TYR A 258 -9.82 5.86 8.41
N CYS A 259 -11.04 5.36 8.52
CA CYS A 259 -11.35 3.99 8.88
C CYS A 259 -12.40 3.42 7.94
N SER A 260 -12.15 2.25 7.36
CA SER A 260 -13.08 1.52 6.49
C SER A 260 -13.31 0.12 7.03
N SER A 261 -14.57 -0.33 7.04
CA SER A 261 -14.90 -1.72 7.37
C SER A 261 -14.52 -2.65 6.22
N VAL A 262 -14.04 -3.85 6.52
CA VAL A 262 -13.63 -4.86 5.52
C VAL A 262 -14.13 -6.26 5.85
N VAL A 263 -15.15 -6.36 6.70
CA VAL A 263 -15.66 -7.65 7.17
C VAL A 263 -16.20 -8.47 6.01
N ASN A 264 -16.99 -7.86 5.14
CA ASN A 264 -17.64 -8.56 4.04
C ASN A 264 -16.66 -8.76 2.88
N LEU A 265 -15.78 -7.80 2.60
CA LEU A 265 -14.66 -7.97 1.68
C LEU A 265 -13.78 -9.17 2.05
N LEU A 266 -13.37 -9.31 3.33
CA LEU A 266 -12.53 -10.42 3.76
C LEU A 266 -13.25 -11.78 3.66
N LYS A 267 -14.56 -11.83 3.95
CA LYS A 267 -15.36 -13.05 3.74
C LYS A 267 -15.35 -13.46 2.27
N GLN A 268 -15.61 -12.53 1.35
CA GLN A 268 -15.57 -12.79 -0.10
C GLN A 268 -14.21 -13.31 -0.56
N LEU A 269 -13.13 -12.72 -0.05
CA LEU A 269 -11.78 -13.16 -0.35
C LEU A 269 -11.45 -14.54 0.23
N SER A 270 -12.01 -14.89 1.39
CA SER A 270 -11.76 -16.19 2.06
C SER A 270 -12.47 -17.38 1.40
N ASN A 271 -13.53 -17.13 0.63
CA ASN A 271 -14.32 -18.17 -0.03
C ASN A 271 -13.48 -18.89 -1.10
N ASP A 272 -13.55 -20.21 -1.14
CA ASP A 272 -12.87 -21.03 -2.14
C ASP A 272 -13.55 -20.89 -3.52
N HIS A 273 -12.85 -21.28 -4.59
CA HIS A 273 -13.22 -21.01 -6.00
C HIS A 273 -14.60 -21.53 -6.45
N SER A 274 -15.28 -22.37 -5.67
CA SER A 274 -16.54 -23.02 -6.04
C SER A 274 -17.80 -22.27 -5.60
N ALA A 275 -17.69 -21.27 -4.73
CA ALA A 275 -18.85 -20.49 -4.29
C ALA A 275 -19.05 -19.29 -5.22
N PRO A 276 -20.22 -19.13 -5.87
CA PRO A 276 -20.53 -17.89 -6.57
C PRO A 276 -20.43 -16.70 -5.59
N PRO A 277 -20.12 -15.48 -6.08
CA PRO A 277 -20.22 -14.29 -5.27
C PRO A 277 -21.59 -14.26 -4.62
N ASP A 278 -21.63 -14.20 -3.28
CA ASP A 278 -22.89 -14.05 -2.57
C ASP A 278 -23.39 -12.62 -2.80
N GLU A 279 -24.25 -12.46 -3.81
CA GLU A 279 -24.84 -11.17 -4.18
C GLU A 279 -25.73 -10.60 -3.06
N ASN A 280 -26.14 -11.44 -2.09
CA ASN A 280 -26.89 -11.02 -0.91
C ASN A 280 -25.98 -10.60 0.26
N LEU A 281 -24.65 -10.72 0.12
CA LEU A 281 -23.74 -10.28 1.17
C LEU A 281 -23.83 -8.75 1.29
N GLU A 282 -24.20 -8.29 2.48
CA GLU A 282 -24.25 -6.87 2.78
C GLU A 282 -22.92 -6.19 2.40
N LYS A 283 -23.00 -4.97 1.85
CA LYS A 283 -21.79 -4.18 1.59
C LYS A 283 -21.18 -3.76 2.91
N ASP A 284 -19.85 -3.63 2.94
CA ASP A 284 -19.17 -3.02 4.08
C ASP A 284 -19.67 -1.58 4.27
N THR A 285 -19.75 -1.15 5.53
CA THR A 285 -20.23 0.20 5.88
C THR A 285 -19.33 1.26 5.28
N GLU A 286 -19.88 2.46 5.06
CA GLU A 286 -19.10 3.61 4.60
C GLU A 286 -17.93 3.94 5.53
N PHE A 287 -16.90 4.59 4.99
CA PHE A 287 -15.75 5.02 5.77
C PHE A 287 -16.12 6.12 6.78
N SER A 288 -15.28 6.30 7.79
CA SER A 288 -15.33 7.43 8.71
C SER A 288 -14.00 8.16 8.80
N CYS A 289 -14.03 9.49 8.92
CA CYS A 289 -12.84 10.29 9.21
C CYS A 289 -12.60 10.30 10.73
N LEU A 290 -11.43 9.85 11.16
CA LEU A 290 -11.04 9.76 12.57
C LEU A 290 -10.42 11.05 13.10
N THR A 291 -9.95 11.92 12.22
CA THR A 291 -9.25 13.16 12.56
C THR A 291 -9.83 14.38 11.84
N PRO A 292 -11.16 14.63 11.87
CA PRO A 292 -11.78 15.68 11.07
C PRO A 292 -11.34 17.10 11.44
N ASN A 293 -10.83 17.30 12.66
CA ASN A 293 -10.41 18.59 13.19
C ASN A 293 -8.91 18.86 13.03
N LEU A 294 -8.16 17.96 12.37
CA LEU A 294 -6.73 18.13 12.11
C LEU A 294 -6.52 18.46 10.63
N ARG A 295 -5.63 19.40 10.35
CA ARG A 295 -5.24 19.74 8.97
C ARG A 295 -4.27 18.72 8.38
N LEU A 296 -3.50 18.09 9.27
CA LEU A 296 -2.57 17.01 8.96
C LEU A 296 -2.77 15.88 9.96
N ALA A 297 -2.89 14.65 9.49
CA ALA A 297 -2.82 13.47 10.34
C ALA A 297 -2.23 12.30 9.56
N SER A 298 -1.25 11.62 10.12
CA SER A 298 -0.55 10.51 9.46
C SER A 298 0.08 9.53 10.44
N SER A 299 0.66 8.47 9.89
CA SER A 299 1.43 7.45 10.60
C SER A 299 0.64 6.73 11.72
N PRO A 300 -0.58 6.24 11.45
CA PRO A 300 -1.36 5.51 12.45
C PRO A 300 -0.63 4.24 12.88
N ARG A 301 -0.61 3.97 14.19
CA ARG A 301 -0.04 2.77 14.81
C ARG A 301 -0.86 2.34 16.03
N PHE A 302 -1.31 1.09 16.07
CA PHE A 302 -1.92 0.53 17.27
C PHE A 302 -0.86 0.08 18.27
N SER A 303 -1.11 0.36 19.55
CA SER A 303 -0.43 -0.31 20.66
C SER A 303 -0.93 -1.75 20.80
N VAL A 304 -0.16 -2.55 21.53
CA VAL A 304 -0.65 -3.85 22.04
C VAL A 304 -1.94 -3.60 22.85
N SER A 305 -2.94 -4.45 22.65
CA SER A 305 -4.26 -4.30 23.26
C SER A 305 -4.29 -4.76 24.71
N ASN A 306 -5.02 -4.02 25.55
CA ASN A 306 -5.40 -4.44 26.89
C ASN A 306 -6.85 -4.95 26.84
N LYS A 307 -7.05 -6.26 26.67
CA LYS A 307 -8.33 -7.03 26.61
C LYS A 307 -9.43 -6.45 25.70
N ASN A 308 -9.95 -5.25 25.98
CA ASN A 308 -11.08 -4.62 25.29
C ASN A 308 -10.77 -3.25 24.67
N ILE A 309 -9.64 -2.63 25.02
CA ILE A 309 -9.25 -1.31 24.50
C ILE A 309 -7.84 -1.39 23.92
N ALA A 310 -7.63 -0.78 22.76
CA ALA A 310 -6.31 -0.53 22.18
C ALA A 310 -6.10 0.98 22.02
N SER A 311 -4.85 1.42 21.99
CA SER A 311 -4.52 2.82 21.72
C SER A 311 -4.05 2.97 20.28
N LEU A 312 -4.66 3.86 19.51
CA LEU A 312 -4.14 4.31 18.23
C LEU A 312 -3.29 5.56 18.46
N ALA A 313 -1.99 5.46 18.23
CA ALA A 313 -1.08 6.61 18.18
C ALA A 313 -0.92 7.09 16.73
N PHE A 314 -0.79 8.40 16.54
CA PHE A 314 -0.57 9.00 15.24
C PHE A 314 0.06 10.39 15.36
N LEU A 315 0.64 10.88 14.26
CA LEU A 315 1.15 12.24 14.15
C LEU A 315 0.07 13.14 13.60
N GLY A 316 -0.04 14.37 14.10
CA GLY A 316 -1.01 15.33 13.57
C GLY A 316 -0.65 16.78 13.82
N SER A 317 -1.37 17.68 13.14
CA SER A 317 -1.28 19.11 13.40
C SER A 317 -2.61 19.81 13.10
N VAL A 318 -3.01 20.72 13.99
CA VAL A 318 -4.16 21.62 13.86
C VAL A 318 -3.81 22.81 12.96
N ASN A 319 -2.61 23.35 13.10
CA ASN A 319 -2.17 24.55 12.38
C ASN A 319 -1.63 24.22 10.97
N GLY A 320 -0.96 23.08 10.83
CA GLY A 320 -0.62 22.36 9.60
C GLY A 320 0.31 23.07 8.62
N PHE A 321 -0.14 24.21 8.07
CA PHE A 321 0.43 24.88 6.90
C PHE A 321 0.93 26.30 7.18
N ASP A 322 0.87 26.74 8.44
CA ASP A 322 1.23 28.12 8.80
C ASP A 322 2.74 28.39 8.68
N THR A 323 3.59 27.35 8.70
CA THR A 323 5.05 27.46 8.52
C THR A 323 5.60 26.29 7.69
N HIS A 324 6.67 26.53 6.92
CA HIS A 324 7.40 25.44 6.23
C HIS A 324 7.99 24.47 7.27
N ALA A 325 7.68 23.18 7.15
CA ALA A 325 8.12 22.14 8.09
C ALA A 325 7.70 22.41 9.56
N GLY A 326 6.55 23.06 9.74
CA GLY A 326 5.86 23.22 11.01
C GLY A 326 5.70 21.91 11.78
N ASN A 327 5.66 22.07 13.10
CA ASN A 327 5.72 20.96 14.03
C ASN A 327 4.48 20.06 13.93
N VAL A 328 4.69 18.77 14.20
CA VAL A 328 3.63 17.78 14.33
C VAL A 328 3.60 17.29 15.77
N GLY A 329 2.42 17.27 16.37
CA GLY A 329 2.17 16.69 17.67
C GLY A 329 2.02 15.17 17.59
N LEU A 330 2.28 14.49 18.71
CA LEU A 330 1.93 13.09 18.91
C LEU A 330 0.55 13.02 19.57
N PHE A 331 -0.38 12.33 18.92
CA PHE A 331 -1.75 12.16 19.39
C PHE A 331 -2.02 10.69 19.73
N LYS A 332 -3.01 10.47 20.60
CA LYS A 332 -3.53 9.16 20.94
C LYS A 332 -5.05 9.17 20.92
N MET A 333 -5.64 8.11 20.39
CA MET A 333 -7.06 7.82 20.43
C MET A 333 -7.28 6.42 21.02
N ASP A 334 -8.23 6.28 21.94
CA ASP A 334 -8.61 4.95 22.41
C ASP A 334 -9.55 4.29 21.41
N TRP A 335 -9.38 2.99 21.18
CA TRP A 335 -10.17 2.18 20.26
C TRP A 335 -10.85 1.05 21.03
N ASN A 336 -12.18 1.04 21.03
CA ASN A 336 -12.95 -0.03 21.66
C ASN A 336 -13.03 -1.22 20.70
N ILE A 337 -12.44 -2.35 21.10
CA ILE A 337 -12.28 -3.54 20.26
C ILE A 337 -13.61 -4.26 20.07
N ILE A 338 -14.43 -4.30 21.13
CA ILE A 338 -15.74 -4.96 21.13
C ILE A 338 -16.74 -4.14 20.33
N ALA A 339 -16.84 -2.85 20.62
CA ALA A 339 -17.74 -1.93 19.93
C ALA A 339 -17.27 -1.58 18.52
N LYS A 340 -16.00 -1.88 18.19
CA LYS A 340 -15.33 -1.60 16.91
C LYS A 340 -15.39 -0.11 16.55
N LYS A 341 -15.21 0.76 17.54
CA LYS A 341 -15.40 2.21 17.41
C LYS A 341 -14.24 3.00 18.02
N PRO A 342 -13.89 4.13 17.41
CA PRO A 342 -12.96 5.09 18.01
C PRO A 342 -13.61 5.84 19.17
N GLY A 343 -12.80 6.21 20.17
CA GLY A 343 -13.11 7.28 21.12
C GLY A 343 -12.58 8.63 20.65
N SER A 344 -12.61 9.64 21.52
CA SER A 344 -11.97 10.93 21.23
C SER A 344 -10.45 10.83 21.29
N PHE A 345 -9.74 11.57 20.42
CA PHE A 345 -8.30 11.67 20.49
C PHE A 345 -7.85 12.79 21.46
N LYS A 346 -6.66 12.63 22.02
CA LYS A 346 -5.97 13.59 22.89
C LYS A 346 -4.52 13.79 22.45
N VAL A 347 -3.98 14.96 22.76
CA VAL A 347 -2.57 15.30 22.54
C VAL A 347 -1.72 14.62 23.62
N LEU A 348 -0.68 13.90 23.21
CA LEU A 348 0.35 13.36 24.10
C LEU A 348 1.59 14.27 24.13
N VAL A 349 1.99 14.75 22.96
CA VAL A 349 3.07 15.74 22.79
C VAL A 349 2.52 16.83 21.87
N PRO A 350 2.48 18.10 22.31
CA PRO A 350 1.98 19.19 21.48
C PRO A 350 2.91 19.44 20.27
N GLU A 351 2.37 20.17 19.29
CA GLU A 351 3.15 20.80 18.21
C GLU A 351 4.19 21.75 18.78
#